data_AF-A0A9P5XX52-F1
#
_entry.id   AF-A0A9P5XX52-F1
#
_cell.length_a   1.000
_cell.length_b   1.000
_cell.length_c   1.000
_cell.angle_alpha   90.00
_cell.angle_beta   90.00
_cell.angle_gamma   90.00
#
_symmetry.space_group_name_H-M   'P 1'
#
loop_
_entity.id
_entity.type
_entity.pdbx_description
1 polymer ?
#
loop_
_entity_poly.entity_id
_entity_poly.type
_entity_poly.pdbx_seq_one_letter_code
_entity_poly.pdbx_strand_id
1 'polypeptide(L)'
;MNRLIGSLRNFICEFFTQNTGAPGGGDSPYATEASYQTIRLITTYFEKNTVSAEDLTPLFDICRQLWTHPTEKIREPSLSLLEHCATWLSSTPTNQGAISTRLSHCAATILSVIHDAQYSNTIRSILSTHKDQYLHLVNSIDASALTYNIDVDGVLLSRDFDMTWKEGKRGLSQLNTPHPDLSPASSLLK
;
A
#
# COMPACT_ATOMS: atom_id res chain seq x y z
N MET A 1 -1.29 31.49 8.68
CA MET A 1 -2.23 30.71 7.84
C MET A 1 -1.86 29.22 7.87
N ASN A 2 -1.72 28.61 9.07
CA ASN A 2 -1.05 27.31 9.30
C ASN A 2 -1.86 26.31 10.16
N ARG A 3 -3.20 26.39 10.17
CA ARG A 3 -4.05 25.50 11.01
C ARG A 3 -4.82 24.40 10.25
N LEU A 4 -4.70 24.33 8.93
CA LEU A 4 -5.47 23.38 8.12
C LEU A 4 -4.80 21.99 7.96
N ILE A 5 -3.48 21.89 8.13
CA ILE A 5 -2.74 20.63 7.86
C ILE A 5 -3.01 19.59 8.97
N GLY A 6 -3.12 20.02 10.24
CA GLY A 6 -3.49 19.13 11.35
C GLY A 6 -4.95 18.64 11.34
N SER A 7 -5.81 19.21 10.49
CA SER A 7 -7.24 18.87 10.39
C SER A 7 -7.53 17.80 9.32
N LEU A 8 -6.60 17.54 8.42
CA LEU A 8 -6.86 16.86 7.16
C LEU A 8 -6.62 15.35 7.24
N ARG A 9 -5.51 14.97 7.87
CA ARG A 9 -5.27 13.61 8.35
C ARG A 9 -6.45 13.12 9.18
N ASN A 10 -6.87 13.92 10.16
CA ASN A 10 -8.01 13.59 11.02
C ASN A 10 -9.28 13.46 10.19
N PHE A 11 -9.52 14.36 9.23
CA PHE A 11 -10.68 14.26 8.35
C PHE A 11 -10.70 12.98 7.51
N ILE A 12 -9.61 12.60 6.84
CA ILE A 12 -9.60 11.39 5.99
C ILE A 12 -9.68 10.14 6.88
N CYS A 13 -8.95 10.08 7.99
CA CYS A 13 -9.00 8.97 8.92
C CYS A 13 -10.38 8.82 9.58
N GLU A 14 -11.00 9.92 10.04
CA GLU A 14 -12.34 9.91 10.63
C GLU A 14 -13.39 9.57 9.57
N PHE A 15 -13.31 10.18 8.40
CA PHE A 15 -14.24 9.91 7.29
C PHE A 15 -14.16 8.45 6.86
N PHE A 16 -12.96 7.89 6.72
CA PHE A 16 -12.80 6.48 6.40
C PHE A 16 -13.35 5.61 7.54
N THR A 17 -12.89 5.82 8.79
CA THR A 17 -13.31 5.01 9.95
C THR A 17 -14.82 5.03 10.18
N GLN A 18 -15.46 6.20 10.07
CA GLN A 18 -16.91 6.36 10.27
C GLN A 18 -17.73 5.66 9.19
N ASN A 19 -17.22 5.58 7.96
CA ASN A 19 -18.01 5.10 6.82
C ASN A 19 -17.63 3.69 6.35
N THR A 20 -16.51 3.13 6.80
CA THR A 20 -16.05 1.77 6.41
C THR A 20 -15.88 0.81 7.59
N GLY A 21 -15.89 1.29 8.84
CA GLY A 21 -15.60 0.51 10.06
C GLY A 21 -16.74 -0.34 10.63
N ALA A 22 -17.93 -0.37 10.01
CA ALA A 22 -19.06 -1.15 10.53
C ALA A 22 -18.96 -2.64 10.12
N PRO A 23 -18.86 -3.59 11.07
CA PRO A 23 -18.84 -5.01 10.75
C PRO A 23 -20.18 -5.43 10.13
N GLY A 24 -20.14 -5.84 8.85
CA GLY A 24 -21.33 -6.19 8.05
C GLY A 24 -21.70 -5.18 6.94
N GLY A 25 -20.96 -4.07 6.80
CA GLY A 25 -21.30 -2.98 5.88
C GLY A 25 -20.63 -2.99 4.50
N GLY A 26 -19.85 -4.01 4.15
CA GLY A 26 -18.98 -4.03 2.94
C GLY A 26 -19.71 -3.86 1.60
N ASP A 27 -21.02 -4.08 1.57
CA ASP A 27 -21.88 -3.92 0.38
C ASP A 27 -22.90 -2.77 0.52
N SER A 28 -22.77 -1.92 1.55
CA SER A 28 -23.61 -0.73 1.66
C SER A 28 -23.25 0.29 0.57
N PRO A 29 -24.23 0.84 -0.17
CA PRO A 29 -24.00 1.94 -1.11
C PRO A 29 -23.27 3.13 -0.47
N TYR A 30 -23.51 3.39 0.81
CA TYR A 30 -22.85 4.47 1.56
C TYR A 30 -21.36 4.20 1.81
N ALA A 31 -20.99 2.97 2.14
CA ALA A 31 -19.58 2.58 2.35
C ALA A 31 -18.80 2.59 1.03
N THR A 32 -19.46 2.22 -0.07
CA THR A 32 -18.88 2.27 -1.41
C THR A 32 -18.63 3.71 -1.86
N GLU A 33 -19.63 4.58 -1.72
CA GLU A 33 -19.48 6.01 -2.05
C GLU A 33 -18.40 6.68 -1.20
N ALA A 34 -18.38 6.41 0.11
CA ALA A 34 -17.33 6.93 0.98
C ALA A 34 -15.94 6.46 0.52
N SER A 35 -15.78 5.20 0.14
CA SER A 35 -14.51 4.70 -0.38
C SER A 35 -14.07 5.44 -1.65
N TYR A 36 -15.00 5.72 -2.58
CA TYR A 36 -14.70 6.54 -3.76
C TYR A 36 -14.29 7.96 -3.42
N GLN A 37 -14.97 8.60 -2.47
CA GLN A 37 -14.59 9.94 -2.01
C GLN A 37 -13.21 9.92 -1.35
N THR A 38 -12.90 8.89 -0.55
CA THR A 38 -11.56 8.70 0.02
C THR A 38 -10.51 8.57 -1.08
N ILE A 39 -10.72 7.72 -2.08
CA ILE A 39 -9.78 7.56 -3.21
C ILE A 39 -9.55 8.91 -3.91
N ARG A 40 -10.62 9.63 -4.27
CA ARG A 40 -10.54 10.94 -4.93
C ARG A 40 -9.79 11.97 -4.10
N LEU A 41 -10.03 12.01 -2.79
CA LEU A 41 -9.35 12.91 -1.88
C LEU A 41 -7.86 12.62 -1.86
N ILE A 42 -7.47 11.36 -1.62
CA ILE A 42 -6.05 10.95 -1.58
C ILE A 42 -5.35 11.26 -2.91
N THR A 43 -5.96 10.93 -4.05
CA THR A 43 -5.45 11.31 -5.37
C THR A 43 -5.18 12.80 -5.46
N THR A 44 -6.17 13.63 -5.10
CA THR A 44 -6.05 15.10 -5.16
C THR A 44 -4.90 15.60 -4.27
N TYR A 45 -4.65 14.96 -3.12
CA TYR A 45 -3.55 15.35 -2.23
C TYR A 45 -2.18 15.10 -2.85
N PHE A 46 -1.99 13.92 -3.43
CA PHE A 46 -0.75 13.61 -4.13
C PHE A 46 -0.55 14.50 -5.35
N GLU A 47 -1.58 14.72 -6.17
CA GLU A 47 -1.49 15.57 -7.36
C GLU A 47 -1.18 17.04 -7.04
N LYS A 48 -1.71 17.56 -5.94
CA LYS A 48 -1.43 18.93 -5.49
C LYS A 48 -0.11 19.07 -4.74
N ASN A 49 0.60 17.97 -4.51
CA ASN A 49 1.82 17.90 -3.71
C ASN A 49 1.65 18.56 -2.32
N THR A 50 0.49 18.37 -1.70
CA THR A 50 0.18 18.91 -0.36
C THR A 50 0.35 17.87 0.75
N VAL A 51 0.71 16.63 0.39
CA VAL A 51 1.08 15.57 1.32
C VAL A 51 2.40 15.96 1.99
N SER A 52 2.42 16.00 3.31
CA SER A 52 3.64 16.13 4.09
C SER A 52 4.19 14.74 4.46
N ALA A 53 5.46 14.68 4.90
CA ALA A 53 6.03 13.42 5.39
C ALA A 53 5.22 12.81 6.56
N GLU A 54 4.55 13.65 7.37
CA GLU A 54 3.73 13.20 8.50
C GLU A 54 2.45 12.49 8.05
N ASP A 55 1.97 12.80 6.84
CA ASP A 55 0.75 12.24 6.28
C ASP A 55 0.98 10.85 5.66
N LEU A 56 2.22 10.46 5.39
CA LEU A 56 2.53 9.20 4.70
C LEU A 56 2.02 7.95 5.43
N THR A 57 2.28 7.84 6.73
CA THR A 57 1.82 6.68 7.52
C THR A 57 0.31 6.48 7.44
N PRO A 58 -0.53 7.47 7.84
CA PRO A 58 -1.98 7.28 7.79
C PRO A 58 -2.52 7.10 6.36
N LEU A 59 -1.93 7.77 5.37
CA LEU A 59 -2.35 7.57 3.97
C LEU A 59 -2.05 6.16 3.49
N PHE A 60 -0.87 5.61 3.79
CA PHE A 60 -0.53 4.23 3.42
C PHE A 60 -1.40 3.20 4.15
N ASP A 61 -1.78 3.45 5.41
CA ASP A 61 -2.70 2.56 6.13
C ASP A 61 -4.10 2.52 5.49
N ILE A 62 -4.58 3.67 5.00
CA ILE A 62 -5.86 3.75 4.27
C ILE A 62 -5.74 3.13 2.89
N CYS A 63 -4.67 3.44 2.15
CA CYS A 63 -4.39 2.84 0.85
C CYS A 63 -4.34 1.32 0.94
N ARG A 64 -3.68 0.75 1.95
CA ARG A 64 -3.67 -0.70 2.19
C ARG A 64 -5.09 -1.26 2.31
N GLN A 65 -5.91 -0.65 3.17
CA GLN A 65 -7.28 -1.12 3.38
C GLN A 65 -8.12 -1.06 2.10
N LEU A 66 -7.88 -0.05 1.24
CA LEU A 66 -8.52 0.05 -0.06
C LEU A 66 -8.00 -1.02 -1.05
N TRP A 67 -6.68 -1.23 -1.11
CA TRP A 67 -6.06 -2.23 -1.99
C TRP A 67 -6.41 -3.68 -1.62
N THR A 68 -6.66 -3.93 -0.33
CA THR A 68 -7.09 -5.23 0.17
C THR A 68 -8.60 -5.30 0.41
N HIS A 69 -9.37 -4.32 -0.07
CA HIS A 69 -10.80 -4.26 0.16
C HIS A 69 -11.49 -5.49 -0.46
N PRO A 70 -12.47 -6.13 0.21
CA PRO A 70 -13.14 -7.33 -0.31
C PRO A 70 -13.87 -7.04 -1.64
N THR A 71 -14.53 -5.89 -1.73
CA THR A 71 -15.27 -5.46 -2.92
C THR A 71 -14.34 -4.96 -4.03
N GLU A 72 -14.36 -5.65 -5.17
CA GLU A 72 -13.57 -5.31 -6.36
C GLU A 72 -13.83 -3.89 -6.87
N LYS A 73 -15.09 -3.44 -6.82
CA LYS A 73 -15.49 -2.08 -7.26
C LYS A 73 -14.78 -0.95 -6.51
N ILE A 74 -14.33 -1.20 -5.27
CA ILE A 74 -13.57 -0.24 -4.47
C ILE A 74 -12.07 -0.45 -4.71
N ARG A 75 -11.66 -1.71 -4.71
CA ARG A 75 -10.28 -2.11 -4.85
C ARG A 75 -9.65 -1.67 -6.17
N GLU A 76 -10.28 -1.98 -7.31
CA GLU A 76 -9.72 -1.67 -8.63
C GLU A 76 -9.44 -0.17 -8.81
N PRO A 77 -10.39 0.74 -8.52
CA PRO A 77 -10.10 2.18 -8.61
C PRO A 77 -9.03 2.66 -7.64
N SER A 78 -8.89 2.03 -6.47
CA SER A 78 -7.89 2.42 -5.48
C SER A 78 -6.45 2.08 -5.87
N LEU A 79 -6.24 1.17 -6.83
CA LEU A 79 -4.90 0.80 -7.28
C LEU A 79 -4.21 1.93 -8.05
N SER A 80 -4.98 2.87 -8.62
CA SER A 80 -4.44 4.12 -9.16
C SER A 80 -3.59 4.91 -8.15
N LEU A 81 -3.87 4.77 -6.84
CA LEU A 81 -3.11 5.42 -5.77
C LEU A 81 -1.65 4.94 -5.71
N LEU A 82 -1.32 3.75 -6.23
CA LEU A 82 0.06 3.26 -6.30
C LEU A 82 0.95 4.22 -7.09
N GLU A 83 0.47 4.70 -8.24
CA GLU A 83 1.21 5.60 -9.13
C GLU A 83 1.37 6.99 -8.50
N HIS A 84 0.32 7.49 -7.84
CA HIS A 84 0.36 8.77 -7.13
C HIS A 84 1.35 8.73 -5.96
N CYS A 85 1.37 7.65 -5.18
CA CYS A 85 2.35 7.42 -4.13
C CYS A 85 3.78 7.35 -4.68
N ALA A 86 3.99 6.60 -5.76
CA ALA A 86 5.31 6.43 -6.40
C ALA A 86 5.85 7.77 -6.92
N THR A 87 5.01 8.53 -7.61
CA THR A 87 5.33 9.86 -8.13
C THR A 87 5.70 10.83 -7.02
N TRP A 88 4.96 10.83 -5.92
CA TRP A 88 5.23 11.71 -4.78
C TRP A 88 6.57 11.38 -4.11
N LEU A 89 6.87 10.10 -3.91
CA LEU A 89 8.15 9.64 -3.34
C LEU A 89 9.35 10.02 -4.22
N SER A 90 9.17 10.00 -5.55
CA SER A 90 10.22 10.35 -6.51
C SER A 90 10.46 11.87 -6.63
N SER A 91 9.46 12.71 -6.33
CA SER A 91 9.50 14.15 -6.61
C SER A 91 9.73 15.04 -5.39
N THR A 92 9.61 14.53 -4.17
CA THR A 92 9.58 15.38 -2.97
C THR A 92 10.96 15.56 -2.32
N PRO A 93 11.49 16.80 -2.23
CA PRO A 93 12.70 17.09 -1.49
C PRO A 93 12.37 17.15 0.01
N THR A 94 12.57 16.04 0.72
CA THR A 94 12.12 15.91 2.11
C THR A 94 13.22 16.13 3.14
N ASN A 95 12.86 16.74 4.28
CA ASN A 95 13.67 16.77 5.50
C ASN A 95 14.00 15.34 5.96
N GLN A 96 15.29 14.99 6.02
CA GLN A 96 15.82 13.64 6.29
C GLN A 96 15.20 12.94 7.52
N GLY A 97 15.00 13.65 8.64
CA GLY A 97 14.57 13.04 9.89
C GLY A 97 13.13 12.51 9.88
N ALA A 98 12.18 13.27 9.31
CA ALA A 98 10.77 12.89 9.31
C ALA A 98 10.45 11.81 8.26
N ILE A 99 11.18 11.79 7.14
CA ILE A 99 10.95 10.80 6.09
C ILE A 99 11.47 9.42 6.45
N SER A 100 12.56 9.31 7.23
CA SER A 100 13.16 8.03 7.62
C SER A 100 12.15 7.05 8.23
N THR A 101 11.50 7.44 9.33
CA THR A 101 10.57 6.55 10.04
C THR A 101 9.30 6.27 9.23
N ARG A 102 8.92 7.21 8.36
CA ARG A 102 7.70 7.14 7.56
C ARG A 102 7.89 6.27 6.33
N LEU A 103 9.05 6.32 5.69
CA LEU A 103 9.38 5.48 4.55
C LEU A 103 9.45 4.00 4.95
N SER A 104 10.04 3.69 6.11
CA SER A 104 10.02 2.32 6.65
C SER A 104 8.59 1.83 6.92
N HIS A 105 7.67 2.72 7.30
CA HIS A 105 6.25 2.38 7.43
C HIS A 105 5.63 2.07 6.07
N CYS A 106 5.87 2.90 5.05
CA CYS A 106 5.40 2.63 3.69
C CYS A 106 5.89 1.26 3.18
N ALA A 107 7.16 0.94 3.41
CA ALA A 107 7.74 -0.35 3.08
C ALA A 107 7.03 -1.50 3.82
N ALA A 108 6.81 -1.35 5.14
CA ALA A 108 6.06 -2.33 5.95
C ALA A 108 4.65 -2.58 5.41
N THR A 109 3.94 -1.51 5.02
CA THR A 109 2.59 -1.60 4.47
C THR A 109 2.57 -2.40 3.18
N ILE A 110 3.49 -2.13 2.24
CA ILE A 110 3.59 -2.87 0.98
C ILE A 110 4.00 -4.31 1.23
N LEU A 111 4.96 -4.53 2.12
CA LEU A 111 5.42 -5.85 2.48
C LEU A 111 4.28 -6.71 3.04
N SER A 112 3.40 -6.11 3.85
CA SER A 112 2.26 -6.83 4.38
C SER A 112 1.25 -7.22 3.30
N VAL A 113 1.03 -6.39 2.27
CA VAL A 113 0.18 -6.80 1.12
C VAL A 113 0.81 -7.97 0.37
N ILE A 114 2.13 -7.95 0.18
CA ILE A 114 2.87 -9.07 -0.44
C ILE A 114 2.78 -10.33 0.41
N HIS A 115 2.88 -10.20 1.73
CA HIS A 115 2.73 -11.31 2.67
C HIS A 115 1.31 -11.89 2.62
N ASP A 116 0.28 -11.03 2.62
CA ASP A 116 -1.12 -11.45 2.54
C ASP A 116 -1.41 -12.27 1.25
N ALA A 117 -0.67 -12.03 0.16
CA ALA A 117 -0.74 -12.82 -1.08
C ALA A 117 -0.24 -14.27 -0.96
N GLN A 118 0.50 -14.61 0.10
CA GLN A 118 0.89 -15.99 0.39
C GLN A 118 -0.32 -16.82 0.83
N TYR A 119 -1.29 -16.18 1.51
CA TYR A 119 -2.44 -16.84 2.11
C TYR A 119 -3.78 -16.54 1.41
N SER A 120 -3.83 -15.50 0.57
CA SER A 120 -5.04 -15.11 -0.16
C SER A 120 -4.84 -15.11 -1.67
N ASN A 121 -5.58 -15.98 -2.38
CA ASN A 121 -5.64 -16.00 -3.84
C ASN A 121 -6.16 -14.69 -4.44
N THR A 122 -7.06 -13.97 -3.76
CA THR A 122 -7.55 -12.67 -4.21
C THR A 122 -6.40 -11.66 -4.28
N ILE A 123 -5.71 -11.42 -3.15
CA ILE A 123 -4.51 -10.57 -3.09
C ILE A 123 -3.42 -11.03 -4.08
N ARG A 124 -3.17 -12.34 -4.22
CA ARG A 124 -2.22 -12.86 -5.22
C ARG A 124 -2.61 -12.48 -6.64
N SER A 125 -3.90 -12.62 -6.99
CA SER A 125 -4.40 -12.23 -8.31
C SER A 125 -4.22 -10.74 -8.56
N ILE A 126 -4.50 -9.89 -7.56
CA ILE A 126 -4.33 -8.42 -7.67
C ILE A 126 -2.86 -8.08 -7.92
N LEU A 127 -1.95 -8.63 -7.12
CA LEU A 127 -0.52 -8.41 -7.28
C LEU A 127 0.01 -8.92 -8.62
N SER A 128 -0.57 -9.99 -9.17
CA SER A 128 -0.19 -10.52 -10.49
C SER A 128 -0.68 -9.59 -11.61
N THR A 129 -1.94 -9.13 -11.54
CA THR A 129 -2.54 -8.23 -12.52
C THR A 129 -1.88 -6.85 -12.54
N HIS A 130 -1.61 -6.29 -11.36
CA HIS A 130 -1.11 -4.92 -11.19
C HIS A 130 0.36 -4.88 -10.76
N LYS A 131 1.10 -5.95 -11.09
CA LYS A 131 2.50 -6.16 -10.69
C LYS A 131 3.39 -4.96 -10.96
N ASP A 132 3.26 -4.36 -12.14
CA ASP A 132 4.14 -3.27 -12.58
C ASP A 132 3.92 -2.00 -11.74
N GLN A 133 2.68 -1.72 -11.33
CA GLN A 133 2.36 -0.58 -10.45
C GLN A 133 2.94 -0.78 -9.04
N TYR A 134 2.82 -1.99 -8.49
CA TYR A 134 3.44 -2.32 -7.21
C TYR A 134 4.97 -2.27 -7.28
N LEU A 135 5.57 -2.79 -8.37
CA LEU A 135 7.02 -2.71 -8.58
C LEU A 135 7.49 -1.26 -8.74
N HIS A 136 6.73 -0.41 -9.43
CA HIS A 136 7.04 1.01 -9.54
C HIS A 136 7.10 1.68 -8.16
N LEU A 137 6.08 1.46 -7.32
CA LEU A 137 6.07 1.98 -5.95
C LEU A 137 7.21 1.44 -5.09
N VAL A 138 7.50 0.13 -5.17
CA VAL A 138 8.63 -0.49 -4.50
C VAL A 138 9.95 0.15 -4.90
N ASN A 139 10.16 0.39 -6.20
CA ASN A 139 11.36 1.02 -6.71
C ASN A 139 11.49 2.49 -6.27
N SER A 140 10.37 3.22 -6.18
CA SER A 140 10.35 4.56 -5.60
C SER A 140 10.74 4.55 -4.12
N ILE A 141 10.24 3.58 -3.35
CA ILE A 141 10.62 3.41 -1.93
C ILE A 141 12.13 3.10 -1.82
N ASP A 142 12.67 2.21 -2.66
CA ASP A 142 14.11 1.91 -2.70
C ASP A 142 14.96 3.14 -3.03
N ALA A 143 14.54 3.92 -4.04
CA ALA A 143 15.24 5.13 -4.44
C ALA A 143 15.24 6.18 -3.33
N SER A 144 14.10 6.39 -2.66
CA SER A 144 14.01 7.26 -1.49
C SER A 144 14.86 6.73 -0.33
N ALA A 145 14.84 5.43 -0.06
CA ALA A 145 15.61 4.82 1.02
C ALA A 145 17.11 5.00 0.82
N LEU A 146 17.59 4.80 -0.41
CA LEU A 146 18.97 5.05 -0.81
C LEU A 146 19.34 6.53 -0.65
N THR A 147 18.47 7.43 -1.10
CA THR A 147 18.68 8.89 -1.02
C THR A 147 18.84 9.37 0.42
N TYR A 148 18.11 8.76 1.35
CA TYR A 148 18.11 9.14 2.77
C TYR A 148 18.95 8.22 3.67
N ASN A 149 19.71 7.28 3.08
CA ASN A 149 20.54 6.29 3.78
C ASN A 149 19.75 5.52 4.87
N ILE A 150 18.56 5.03 4.50
CA ILE A 150 17.66 4.29 5.37
C ILE A 150 17.87 2.79 5.16
N ASP A 151 18.24 2.08 6.22
CA ASP A 151 18.23 0.61 6.25
C ASP A 151 16.80 0.12 6.50
N VAL A 152 16.05 -0.08 5.41
CA VAL A 152 14.66 -0.55 5.47
C VAL A 152 14.58 -1.93 6.12
N ASP A 153 15.49 -2.86 5.77
CA ASP A 153 15.51 -4.21 6.32
C ASP A 153 15.77 -4.21 7.83
N GLY A 154 16.77 -3.45 8.28
CA GLY A 154 17.06 -3.28 9.71
C GLY A 154 15.87 -2.72 10.49
N VAL A 155 15.15 -1.75 9.94
CA VAL A 155 13.94 -1.20 10.58
C VAL A 155 12.79 -2.20 10.59
N LEU A 156 12.56 -2.94 9.51
CA LEU A 156 11.47 -3.92 9.46
C LEU A 156 11.73 -5.12 10.40
N LEU A 157 12.96 -5.62 10.45
CA LEU A 157 13.36 -6.69 11.36
C LEU A 157 13.20 -6.29 12.83
N SER A 158 13.43 -5.01 13.16
CA SER A 158 13.19 -4.50 14.53
C SER A 158 11.71 -4.45 14.93
N ARG A 159 10.78 -4.69 13.99
CA ARG A 159 9.33 -4.66 14.17
C ARG A 159 8.68 -6.03 14.02
N ASP A 160 9.45 -7.12 14.13
CA ASP A 160 8.98 -8.51 14.05
C ASP A 160 8.23 -8.84 12.75
N PHE A 161 8.66 -8.27 11.61
CA PHE A 161 8.18 -8.75 10.31
C PHE A 161 8.84 -10.09 9.96
N ASP A 162 8.03 -11.10 9.66
CA ASP A 162 8.47 -12.46 9.25
C ASP A 162 9.17 -12.52 7.88
N MET A 163 9.31 -11.37 7.20
CA MET A 163 9.85 -11.27 5.85
C MET A 163 10.70 -10.00 5.75
N THR A 164 11.87 -10.11 5.12
CA THR A 164 12.70 -8.93 4.80
C THR A 164 12.12 -8.16 3.61
N TRP A 165 12.43 -6.87 3.51
CA TRP A 165 12.12 -6.05 2.33
C TRP A 165 12.67 -6.70 1.07
N LYS A 166 13.92 -7.16 1.11
CA LYS A 166 14.55 -7.87 -0.01
C LYS A 166 13.77 -9.12 -0.44
N GLU A 167 13.29 -9.91 0.50
CA GLU A 167 12.47 -11.10 0.23
C GLU A 167 11.13 -10.74 -0.41
N GLY A 168 10.43 -9.72 0.13
CA GLY A 168 9.17 -9.25 -0.42
C GLY A 168 9.30 -8.77 -1.87
N LYS A 169 10.33 -7.98 -2.17
CA LYS A 169 10.61 -7.51 -3.55
C LYS A 169 10.84 -8.67 -4.52
N ARG A 170 11.63 -9.67 -4.09
CA ARG A 170 11.87 -10.87 -4.87
C ARG A 170 10.57 -11.66 -5.10
N GLY A 171 9.76 -11.84 -4.07
CA GLY A 171 8.45 -12.50 -4.17
C GLY A 171 7.53 -11.79 -5.16
N LEU A 172 7.41 -10.46 -5.08
CA LEU A 172 6.64 -9.66 -6.04
C LEU A 172 7.17 -9.78 -7.47
N SER A 173 8.49 -9.78 -7.65
CA SER A 173 9.13 -9.94 -8.96
C SER A 173 8.86 -11.32 -9.57
N GLN A 174 8.68 -12.33 -8.73
CA GLN A 174 8.47 -13.73 -9.09
C GLN A 174 6.99 -14.17 -9.07
N LEU A 175 6.05 -13.26 -8.86
CA LEU A 175 4.63 -13.62 -8.69
C LEU A 175 3.99 -14.32 -9.92
N ASN A 176 4.60 -14.18 -11.10
CA ASN A 176 4.15 -14.82 -12.34
C ASN A 176 4.99 -16.06 -12.71
N THR A 177 6.02 -16.39 -11.92
CA THR A 177 6.70 -17.69 -12.04
C THR A 177 5.85 -18.73 -11.32
N PRO A 178 5.45 -19.83 -11.99
CA PRO A 178 4.69 -20.89 -11.32
C PRO A 178 5.47 -21.38 -10.09
N HIS A 179 4.79 -21.40 -8.94
CA HIS A 179 5.37 -21.90 -7.69
C HIS A 179 5.74 -23.38 -7.90
N PRO A 180 7.01 -23.78 -7.72
CA PRO A 180 7.45 -25.15 -8.03
C PRO A 180 6.73 -26.22 -7.21
N ASP A 181 6.21 -25.88 -6.02
CA ASP A 181 5.49 -26.83 -5.14
C ASP A 181 3.97 -26.92 -5.33
N LEU A 182 3.40 -26.29 -6.37
CA LEU A 182 1.97 -26.40 -6.68
C LEU A 182 1.75 -26.86 -8.12
N SER A 183 2.49 -27.88 -8.57
CA SER A 183 1.98 -28.74 -9.64
C SER A 183 0.85 -29.60 -9.08
N PRO A 184 -0.38 -29.53 -9.63
CA PRO A 184 -1.39 -30.52 -9.28
C PRO A 184 -0.84 -31.89 -9.67
N ALA A 185 -0.73 -32.79 -8.70
CA ALA A 185 -0.39 -34.19 -8.90
C ALA A 185 -1.37 -34.82 -9.90
N SER A 186 -1.04 -34.66 -11.18
CA SER A 186 -1.78 -35.17 -12.31
C SER A 186 -1.08 -36.44 -12.74
N SER A 187 -1.21 -37.53 -11.99
CA SER A 187 -0.85 -38.89 -12.45
C SER A 187 -0.99 -39.96 -11.35
N LEU A 188 -2.18 -40.21 -10.83
CA LEU A 188 -2.51 -41.54 -10.29
C LEU A 188 -4.00 -41.88 -10.51
N LEU A 189 -4.35 -42.12 -11.77
CA LEU A 189 -5.40 -43.08 -12.11
C LEU A 189 -4.76 -44.08 -13.07
N LYS A 190 -4.40 -45.25 -12.52
CA LYS A 190 -4.34 -46.52 -13.25
C LYS A 190 -5.65 -47.23 -13.00
#